data_AF-A0A7V8YUZ0-F1
#
_entry.id   AF-A0A7V8YUZ0-F1
#
_cell.length_a   1.000
_cell.length_b   1.000
_cell.length_c   1.000
_cell.angle_alpha   90.00
_cell.angle_beta   90.00
_cell.angle_gamma   90.00
#
_symmetry.space_group_name_H-M   'P 1'
#
loop_
_entity.id
_entity.type
_entity.pdbx_description
1 polymer ?
#
loop_
_entity_poly.entity_id
_entity_poly.type
_entity_poly.pdbx_seq_one_letter_code
_entity_poly.pdbx_strand_id
1 'polypeptide(L)'
;MSTTSPERLQLPIEGMTCASCATRIEKRLNKLEGVEATVNYATENAAVTFDPARVAPEDLVAAVEAAGYQARLAPQGEEAAEQVEIDPAAPLRRRLIVSAALSLPVLLLAMIEPLQFDYWQWLSLQLATPVVLWGGWPFHRAAWLNLRHATATMDTLISVGTLAAWGWSLVALFFLGAGETGMTMGFDLVLSRAETAEHLYLEVAAVVTTFILAGRYFEVRAKRQAGAALRALLELGAKEVSVLDADDCERRIAIDELEAGDRFVVRPGEKIATDGVVEEGSSAVDKSLLTGESMPVEIQPGDE
;
A
#
# COMPACT_ATOMS: atom_id res chain seq x y z
N MET A 1 7.23 42.34 -7.77
CA MET A 1 7.36 41.14 -6.92
C MET A 1 6.34 40.17 -7.44
N SER A 2 6.75 39.17 -8.21
CA SER A 2 5.84 38.16 -8.75
C SER A 2 5.44 37.24 -7.61
N THR A 3 4.18 37.30 -7.19
CA THR A 3 3.57 36.30 -6.32
C THR A 3 3.34 35.08 -7.18
N THR A 4 4.21 34.09 -7.07
CA THR A 4 4.01 32.79 -7.70
C THR A 4 2.80 32.13 -7.03
N SER A 5 1.81 31.72 -7.83
CA SER A 5 0.62 31.05 -7.31
C SER A 5 1.00 29.71 -6.69
N PRO A 6 0.34 29.30 -5.59
CA PRO A 6 0.57 27.99 -4.99
C PRO A 6 0.24 26.89 -6.02
N GLU A 7 1.14 25.93 -6.18
CA GLU A 7 0.94 24.78 -7.05
C GLU A 7 0.39 23.61 -6.25
N ARG A 8 -0.48 22.82 -6.87
CA ARG A 8 -1.03 21.60 -6.28
C ARG A 8 -0.46 20.38 -6.99
N LEU A 9 0.04 19.42 -6.22
CA LEU A 9 0.60 18.17 -6.68
C LEU A 9 -0.03 17.00 -5.91
N GLN A 10 -0.31 15.90 -6.62
CA GLN A 10 -0.56 14.62 -5.97
C GLN A 10 0.74 13.80 -5.93
N LEU A 11 1.07 13.33 -4.73
CA LEU A 11 2.26 12.55 -4.48
C LEU A 11 1.87 11.12 -4.07
N PRO A 12 1.99 10.13 -4.97
CA PRO A 12 1.88 8.72 -4.63
C PRO A 12 2.93 8.31 -3.61
N ILE A 13 2.49 7.64 -2.54
CA ILE A 13 3.36 7.21 -1.44
C ILE A 13 3.21 5.70 -1.22
N GLU A 14 4.31 4.98 -1.40
CA GLU A 14 4.43 3.55 -1.13
C GLU A 14 4.89 3.28 0.31
N GLY A 15 4.40 2.19 0.91
CA GLY A 15 4.83 1.72 2.23
C GLY A 15 3.97 2.19 3.40
N MET A 16 2.86 2.90 3.16
CA MET A 16 1.90 3.27 4.20
C MET A 16 1.02 2.09 4.62
N THR A 17 1.20 1.60 5.84
CA THR A 17 0.41 0.47 6.36
C THR A 17 -0.71 0.88 7.33
N CYS A 18 -0.75 2.12 7.81
CA CYS A 18 -1.81 2.52 8.73
C CYS A 18 -2.00 4.03 8.78
N ALA A 19 -3.11 4.46 9.40
CA ALA A 19 -3.41 5.87 9.63
C ALA A 19 -2.29 6.62 10.36
N SER A 20 -1.56 5.95 11.27
CA SER A 20 -0.42 6.56 11.96
C SER A 20 0.79 6.81 11.03
N CYS A 21 0.95 6.02 9.96
CA CYS A 21 1.92 6.32 8.91
C CYS A 21 1.52 7.60 8.16
N ALA A 22 0.25 7.72 7.77
CA ALA A 22 -0.24 8.92 7.08
C ALA A 22 -0.06 10.18 7.94
N THR A 23 -0.47 10.16 9.21
CA THR A 23 -0.26 11.30 10.12
C THR A 23 1.23 11.64 10.30
N ARG A 24 2.13 10.65 10.28
CA ARG A 24 3.57 10.90 10.36
C ARG A 24 4.09 11.62 9.12
N ILE A 25 3.68 11.18 7.94
CA ILE A 25 4.11 11.78 6.67
C ILE A 25 3.52 13.19 6.53
N GLU A 26 2.24 13.35 6.83
CA GLU A 26 1.54 14.63 6.83
C GLU A 26 2.25 15.66 7.72
N LYS A 27 2.59 15.27 8.97
CA LYS A 27 3.38 16.12 9.89
C LYS A 27 4.79 16.43 9.41
N ARG A 28 5.36 15.61 8.52
CA ARG A 28 6.71 15.85 7.96
C ARG A 28 6.64 16.81 6.78
N LEU A 29 5.66 16.65 5.90
CA LEU A 29 5.42 17.55 4.78
C LEU A 29 5.01 18.95 5.26
N ASN A 30 4.08 19.04 6.22
CA ASN A 30 3.64 20.31 6.81
C ASN A 30 4.69 21.03 7.67
N LYS A 31 5.90 20.46 7.83
CA LYS A 31 7.04 21.16 8.45
C LYS A 31 7.87 21.96 7.45
N LEU A 32 7.70 21.72 6.15
CA LEU A 32 8.34 22.50 5.12
C LEU A 32 7.61 23.84 5.02
N GLU A 33 8.35 24.94 5.00
CA GLU A 33 7.74 26.27 4.93
C GLU A 33 7.09 26.49 3.56
N GLY A 34 5.82 26.89 3.56
CA GLY A 34 5.05 27.08 2.32
C GLY A 34 4.45 25.80 1.76
N VAL A 35 4.32 24.73 2.58
CA VAL A 35 3.68 23.47 2.20
C VAL A 35 2.45 23.23 3.07
N GLU A 36 1.32 22.92 2.42
CA GLU A 36 0.11 22.39 3.04
C GLU A 36 -0.23 21.05 2.41
N ALA A 37 -0.14 19.99 3.19
CA ALA A 37 -0.28 18.61 2.76
C ALA A 37 -1.36 17.89 3.57
N THR A 38 -2.19 17.12 2.88
CA THR A 38 -3.13 16.15 3.48
C THR A 38 -2.81 14.77 2.92
N VAL A 39 -2.66 13.78 3.80
CA VAL A 39 -2.27 12.42 3.40
C VAL A 39 -3.40 11.45 3.66
N ASN A 40 -3.80 10.71 2.63
CA ASN A 40 -4.83 9.69 2.76
C ASN A 40 -4.21 8.31 2.57
N TYR A 41 -4.18 7.53 3.66
CA TYR A 41 -3.62 6.18 3.64
C TYR A 41 -4.41 5.22 2.74
N ALA A 42 -5.71 5.45 2.54
CA ALA A 42 -6.58 4.55 1.78
C ALA A 42 -6.37 4.71 0.26
N THR A 43 -6.03 5.91 -0.19
CA THR A 43 -5.73 6.20 -1.60
C THR A 43 -4.24 6.12 -1.93
N GLU A 44 -3.38 5.91 -0.93
CA GLU A 44 -1.92 5.90 -1.05
C GLU A 44 -1.35 7.20 -1.64
N ASN A 45 -2.06 8.32 -1.45
CA ASN A 45 -1.72 9.62 -2.03
C ASN A 45 -1.66 10.71 -0.96
N ALA A 46 -0.71 11.63 -1.14
CA ALA A 46 -0.70 12.93 -0.49
C ALA A 46 -1.13 14.01 -1.48
N ALA A 47 -2.16 14.79 -1.12
CA ALA A 47 -2.48 16.03 -1.81
C ALA A 47 -1.65 17.14 -1.17
N VAL A 48 -0.78 17.77 -1.96
CA VAL A 48 0.17 18.78 -1.48
C VAL A 48 -0.05 20.07 -2.25
N THR A 49 -0.26 21.16 -1.54
CA THR A 49 -0.23 22.54 -2.05
C THR A 49 1.07 23.17 -1.58
N PHE A 50 1.90 23.69 -2.49
CA PHE A 50 3.19 24.26 -2.11
C PHE A 50 3.55 25.53 -2.90
N ASP A 51 4.42 26.36 -2.33
CA ASP A 51 5.02 27.52 -3.00
C ASP A 51 6.28 27.07 -3.78
N PRO A 52 6.25 26.99 -5.12
CA PRO A 52 7.39 26.54 -5.92
C PRO A 52 8.59 27.49 -5.87
N ALA A 53 8.42 28.72 -5.37
CA ALA A 53 9.55 29.62 -5.13
C ALA A 53 10.35 29.26 -3.86
N ARG A 54 9.80 28.40 -2.99
CA ARG A 54 10.40 28.02 -1.70
C ARG A 54 10.77 26.55 -1.60
N VAL A 55 9.98 25.68 -2.21
CA VAL A 55 10.12 24.22 -2.08
C VAL A 55 10.06 23.59 -3.45
N ALA A 56 11.06 22.79 -3.80
CA ALA A 56 11.06 22.03 -5.03
C ALA A 56 10.26 20.71 -4.85
N PRO A 57 9.60 20.19 -5.90
CA PRO A 57 8.90 18.89 -5.81
C PRO A 57 9.79 17.75 -5.29
N GLU A 58 11.08 17.78 -5.60
CA GLU A 58 12.07 16.80 -5.13
C GLU A 58 12.27 16.86 -3.60
N ASP A 59 12.14 18.04 -2.99
CA ASP A 59 12.23 18.20 -1.54
C ASP A 59 11.05 17.55 -0.81
N LEU A 60 9.87 17.54 -1.44
CA LEU A 60 8.69 16.84 -0.95
C LEU A 60 8.94 15.32 -0.94
N VAL A 61 9.49 14.78 -2.02
CA VAL A 61 9.88 13.36 -2.10
C VAL A 61 10.92 13.02 -1.03
N ALA A 62 11.98 13.84 -0.92
CA ALA A 62 13.03 13.64 0.08
C ALA A 62 12.50 13.69 1.52
N ALA A 63 11.51 14.54 1.80
CA ALA A 63 10.86 14.61 3.11
C ALA A 63 10.07 13.33 3.44
N VAL A 64 9.41 12.73 2.46
CA VAL A 64 8.72 11.43 2.61
C VAL A 64 9.74 10.29 2.79
N GLU A 65 10.83 10.30 2.02
CA GLU A 65 11.92 9.31 2.16
C GLU A 65 12.63 9.40 3.51
N ALA A 66 12.88 10.62 4.00
CA ALA A 66 13.41 10.87 5.33
C ALA A 66 12.46 10.42 6.46
N ALA A 67 11.16 10.27 6.16
CA ALA A 67 10.19 9.69 7.08
C ALA A 67 10.18 8.14 7.04
N GLY A 68 10.92 7.53 6.10
CA GLY A 68 11.06 6.08 5.94
C GLY A 68 10.12 5.46 4.90
N TYR A 69 9.49 6.26 4.05
CA TYR A 69 8.54 5.83 3.02
C TYR A 69 9.10 6.07 1.62
N GLN A 70 8.39 5.66 0.59
CA GLN A 70 8.79 5.92 -0.80
C GLN A 70 7.75 6.81 -1.45
N ALA A 71 8.18 7.86 -2.14
CA ALA A 71 7.30 8.73 -2.91
C ALA A 71 7.83 8.86 -4.34
N ARG A 72 6.91 9.05 -5.31
CA ARG A 72 7.28 9.37 -6.69
C ARG A 72 6.49 10.58 -7.15
N LEU A 73 7.08 11.40 -7.99
CA LEU A 73 6.36 12.46 -8.68
C LEU A 73 5.45 11.82 -9.73
N ALA A 74 4.16 12.12 -9.71
CA ALA A 74 3.27 11.72 -10.78
C ALA A 74 3.64 12.52 -12.05
N PRO A 75 3.77 11.88 -13.23
CA PRO A 75 3.98 12.61 -14.48
C PRO A 75 2.79 13.54 -14.73
N GLN A 76 3.05 14.81 -15.05
CA GLN A 76 2.03 15.79 -15.38
C GLN A 76 1.67 15.66 -16.88
N GLY A 77 0.44 15.23 -17.19
CA GLY A 77 -0.10 15.12 -18.55
C GLY A 77 -0.85 13.81 -18.83
N GLU A 78 -1.53 13.74 -19.99
CA GLU A 78 -2.40 12.64 -20.48
C GLU A 78 -1.76 11.23 -20.47
N GLU A 79 -0.46 11.11 -20.21
CA GLU A 79 0.25 9.84 -19.98
C GLU A 79 -0.20 9.10 -18.71
N ALA A 80 -1.07 9.70 -17.89
CA ALA A 80 -1.74 9.04 -16.77
C ALA A 80 -2.65 7.86 -17.18
N ALA A 81 -3.05 7.78 -18.45
CA ALA A 81 -4.01 6.77 -18.93
C ALA A 81 -3.38 5.40 -19.29
N GLU A 82 -2.05 5.30 -19.42
CA GLU A 82 -1.39 4.08 -19.90
C GLU A 82 -0.33 3.50 -18.94
N GLN A 83 -0.42 3.86 -17.65
CA GLN A 83 0.27 3.09 -16.63
C GLN A 83 -0.51 1.81 -16.38
N VAL A 84 -0.07 0.71 -17.01
CA VAL A 84 -0.49 -0.66 -16.68
C VAL A 84 -0.59 -0.77 -15.16
N GLU A 85 -1.79 -0.95 -14.60
CA GLU A 85 -2.00 -1.16 -13.16
C GLU A 85 -1.15 -2.38 -12.72
N ILE A 86 0.10 -2.14 -12.31
CA ILE A 86 0.94 -3.19 -11.74
C ILE A 86 0.32 -3.52 -10.38
N ASP A 87 -0.30 -4.69 -10.26
CA ASP A 87 -0.89 -5.18 -9.01
C ASP A 87 0.16 -5.11 -7.88
N PRO A 88 0.06 -4.15 -6.93
CA PRO A 88 1.05 -3.98 -5.88
C PRO A 88 1.06 -5.20 -4.93
N ALA A 89 0.00 -6.01 -4.94
CA ALA A 89 -0.09 -7.25 -4.19
C ALA A 89 0.64 -8.43 -4.87
N ALA A 90 0.97 -8.36 -6.16
CA ALA A 90 1.66 -9.43 -6.88
C ALA A 90 3.03 -9.82 -6.29
N PRO A 91 3.94 -8.88 -5.96
CA PRO A 91 5.22 -9.23 -5.33
C PRO A 91 5.02 -9.83 -3.92
N LEU A 92 4.03 -9.36 -3.15
CA LEU A 92 3.70 -9.92 -1.84
C LEU A 92 3.11 -11.33 -1.96
N ARG A 93 2.22 -11.56 -2.93
CA ARG A 93 1.64 -12.88 -3.23
C ARG A 93 2.73 -13.90 -3.56
N ARG A 94 3.68 -13.53 -4.41
CA ARG A 94 4.82 -14.40 -4.77
C ARG A 94 5.68 -14.72 -3.54
N ARG A 95 6.03 -13.72 -2.73
CA ARG A 95 6.79 -13.92 -1.49
C ARG A 95 6.05 -14.83 -0.51
N LEU A 96 4.74 -14.63 -0.35
CA LEU A 96 3.89 -15.44 0.51
C LEU A 96 3.85 -16.90 0.06
N ILE A 97 3.58 -17.16 -1.23
CA ILE A 97 3.48 -18.54 -1.76
C ILE A 97 4.82 -19.26 -1.60
N VAL A 98 5.93 -18.62 -1.96
CA VAL A 98 7.26 -19.21 -1.82
C VAL A 98 7.60 -19.44 -0.35
N SER A 99 7.34 -18.46 0.52
CA SER A 99 7.63 -18.59 1.94
C SER A 99 6.79 -19.69 2.60
N ALA A 100 5.51 -19.78 2.27
CA ALA A 100 4.61 -20.82 2.77
C ALA A 100 5.00 -22.21 2.28
N ALA A 101 5.38 -22.34 1.01
CA ALA A 101 5.84 -23.60 0.44
C ALA A 101 7.13 -24.11 1.12
N LEU A 102 8.01 -23.20 1.55
CA LEU A 102 9.25 -23.55 2.25
C LEU A 102 9.04 -23.72 3.76
N SER A 103 8.16 -22.94 4.39
CA SER A 103 7.91 -23.01 5.84
C SER A 103 7.07 -24.23 6.23
N LEU A 104 6.20 -24.72 5.33
CA LEU A 104 5.32 -25.85 5.63
C LEU A 104 6.10 -27.14 5.90
N PRO A 105 7.08 -27.56 5.08
CA PRO A 105 7.93 -28.71 5.40
C PRO A 105 8.72 -28.53 6.71
N VAL A 106 9.25 -27.32 6.98
CA VAL A 106 9.96 -27.02 8.23
C VAL A 106 9.05 -27.25 9.44
N LEU A 107 7.81 -26.75 9.37
CA LEU A 107 6.81 -26.94 10.42
C LEU A 107 6.47 -28.42 10.62
N LEU A 108 6.27 -29.18 9.53
CA LEU A 108 5.94 -30.60 9.62
C LEU A 108 7.09 -31.42 10.22
N LEU A 109 8.34 -31.13 9.84
CA LEU A 109 9.53 -31.79 10.40
C LEU A 109 9.71 -31.47 11.88
N ALA A 110 9.40 -30.23 12.31
CA ALA A 110 9.49 -29.82 13.70
C ALA A 110 8.36 -30.37 14.58
N MET A 111 7.16 -30.60 14.02
CA MET A 111 5.98 -31.05 14.78
C MET A 111 5.80 -32.57 14.79
N ILE A 112 6.34 -33.28 13.78
CA ILE A 112 6.10 -34.71 13.61
C ILE A 112 7.45 -35.44 13.67
N GLU A 113 7.78 -35.95 14.85
CA GLU A 113 9.03 -36.69 15.10
C GLU A 113 9.26 -37.85 14.11
N PRO A 114 8.26 -38.66 13.70
CA PRO A 114 8.47 -39.70 12.69
C PRO A 114 8.92 -39.21 11.29
N LEU A 115 8.79 -37.91 10.98
CA LEU A 115 9.27 -37.33 9.74
C LEU A 115 10.75 -36.91 9.82
N GLN A 116 11.38 -36.97 10.99
CA GLN A 116 12.77 -36.58 11.22
C GLN A 116 13.71 -37.71 10.81
N PHE A 117 14.24 -37.61 9.59
CA PHE A 117 15.29 -38.47 9.08
C PHE A 117 16.69 -37.90 9.42
N ASP A 118 17.74 -38.66 9.16
CA ASP A 118 19.11 -38.20 9.41
C ASP A 118 19.39 -36.88 8.67
N TYR A 119 19.89 -35.87 9.41
CA TYR A 119 20.15 -34.51 8.92
C TYR A 119 18.91 -33.66 8.58
N TRP A 120 17.71 -34.02 9.07
CA TRP A 120 16.51 -33.19 8.92
C TRP A 120 16.72 -31.74 9.36
N GLN A 121 17.52 -31.51 10.39
CA GLN A 121 17.81 -30.20 10.95
C GLN A 121 18.59 -29.30 9.98
N TRP A 122 19.45 -29.88 9.15
CA TRP A 122 20.19 -29.18 8.10
C TRP A 122 19.28 -28.83 6.93
N LEU A 123 18.37 -29.75 6.56
CA LEU A 123 17.33 -29.43 5.56
C LEU A 123 16.43 -28.29 6.07
N SER A 124 15.98 -28.35 7.32
CA SER A 124 15.17 -27.30 7.95
C SER A 124 15.88 -25.95 7.92
N LEU A 125 17.19 -25.90 8.17
CA LEU A 125 17.98 -24.67 8.06
C LEU A 125 17.95 -24.11 6.64
N GLN A 126 18.17 -24.96 5.62
CA GLN A 126 18.18 -24.53 4.22
C GLN A 126 16.81 -24.06 3.72
N LEU A 127 15.72 -24.62 4.24
CA LEU A 127 14.36 -24.19 3.91
C LEU A 127 13.95 -22.92 4.66
N ALA A 128 14.30 -22.80 5.95
CA ALA A 128 13.95 -21.65 6.77
C ALA A 128 14.77 -20.39 6.40
N THR A 129 16.02 -20.55 5.96
CA THR A 129 16.91 -19.41 5.68
C THR A 129 16.40 -18.48 4.58
N PRO A 130 15.94 -18.96 3.40
CA PRO A 130 15.29 -18.10 2.41
C PRO A 130 14.00 -17.45 2.91
N VAL A 131 13.23 -18.15 3.76
CA VAL A 131 12.00 -17.59 4.34
C VAL A 131 12.33 -16.38 5.22
N VAL A 132 13.29 -16.54 6.14
CA VAL A 132 13.68 -15.47 7.07
C VAL A 132 14.40 -14.35 6.33
N LEU A 133 15.43 -14.65 5.54
CA LEU A 133 16.28 -13.62 4.94
C LEU A 133 15.65 -12.95 3.72
N TRP A 134 15.07 -13.71 2.78
CA TRP A 134 14.47 -13.16 1.57
C TRP A 134 12.99 -12.81 1.76
N GLY A 135 12.21 -13.73 2.34
CA GLY A 135 10.80 -13.51 2.67
C GLY A 135 10.65 -12.36 3.67
N GLY A 136 11.44 -12.39 4.75
CA GLY A 136 11.45 -11.38 5.80
C GLY A 136 12.21 -10.08 5.49
N TRP A 137 12.95 -10.01 4.37
CA TRP A 137 13.73 -8.83 3.98
C TRP A 137 13.01 -7.48 4.12
N PRO A 138 11.73 -7.32 3.71
CA PRO A 138 11.04 -6.03 3.82
C PRO A 138 10.90 -5.58 5.26
N PHE A 139 10.67 -6.51 6.19
CA PHE A 139 10.55 -6.20 7.63
C PHE A 139 11.90 -5.84 8.22
N HIS A 140 12.97 -6.57 7.86
CA HIS A 140 14.32 -6.27 8.31
C HIS A 140 14.80 -4.90 7.82
N ARG A 141 14.55 -4.59 6.55
CA ARG A 141 14.87 -3.28 5.98
C ARG A 141 14.09 -2.17 6.69
N ALA A 142 12.79 -2.34 6.89
CA ALA A 142 11.95 -1.36 7.59
C ALA A 142 12.40 -1.17 9.05
N ALA A 143 12.72 -2.25 9.76
CA ALA A 143 13.26 -2.19 11.12
C ALA A 143 14.60 -1.44 11.17
N TRP A 144 15.51 -1.72 10.24
CA TRP A 144 16.81 -1.05 10.17
C TRP A 144 16.70 0.45 9.90
N LEU A 145 15.82 0.84 8.97
CA LEU A 145 15.56 2.26 8.69
C LEU A 145 14.94 2.96 9.92
N ASN A 146 13.94 2.35 10.54
CA ASN A 146 13.29 2.92 11.73
C ASN A 146 14.26 3.04 12.92
N LEU A 147 15.18 2.09 13.07
CA LEU A 147 16.23 2.11 14.09
C LEU A 147 17.18 3.30 13.92
N ARG A 148 17.57 3.64 12.68
CA ARG A 148 18.41 4.83 12.41
C ARG A 148 17.73 6.13 12.86
N HIS A 149 16.42 6.14 12.93
CA HIS A 149 15.63 7.27 13.42
C HIS A 149 15.17 7.12 14.88
N ALA A 150 15.71 6.14 15.61
CA ALA A 150 15.35 5.84 17.00
C ALA A 150 13.84 5.60 17.21
N THR A 151 13.18 4.98 16.23
CA THR A 151 11.76 4.62 16.31
C THR A 151 11.57 3.12 16.24
N ALA A 152 10.65 2.59 17.05
CA ALA A 152 10.27 1.18 17.04
C ALA A 152 8.88 1.02 16.44
N THR A 153 8.72 0.00 15.59
CA THR A 153 7.47 -0.32 14.88
C THR A 153 7.18 -1.82 14.95
N MET A 154 6.02 -2.25 14.45
CA MET A 154 5.66 -3.67 14.32
C MET A 154 6.77 -4.47 13.60
N ASP A 155 7.35 -3.89 12.54
CA ASP A 155 8.43 -4.51 11.77
C ASP A 155 9.70 -4.72 12.61
N THR A 156 9.93 -3.87 13.61
CA THR A 156 11.08 -3.99 14.52
C THR A 156 10.96 -5.24 15.39
N LEU A 157 9.80 -5.44 16.02
CA LEU A 157 9.55 -6.61 16.86
C LEU A 157 9.66 -7.90 16.04
N ILE A 158 9.07 -7.92 14.85
CA ILE A 158 9.11 -9.07 13.94
C ILE A 158 10.56 -9.36 13.54
N SER A 159 11.29 -8.34 13.09
CA SER A 159 12.69 -8.48 12.66
C SER A 159 13.58 -9.01 13.77
N VAL A 160 13.46 -8.49 14.99
CA VAL A 160 14.27 -8.94 16.12
C VAL A 160 13.92 -10.38 16.49
N GLY A 161 12.62 -10.71 16.57
CA GLY A 161 12.18 -12.06 16.94
C GLY A 161 12.62 -13.13 15.95
N THR A 162 12.41 -12.91 14.65
CA THR A 162 12.75 -13.92 13.63
C THR A 162 14.26 -14.08 13.44
N LEU A 163 15.04 -12.99 13.51
CA LEU A 163 16.50 -13.07 13.48
C LEU A 163 17.09 -13.69 14.75
N ALA A 164 16.51 -13.42 15.92
CA ALA A 164 16.95 -14.04 17.18
C ALA A 164 16.69 -15.56 17.15
N ALA A 165 15.50 -15.99 16.72
CA ALA A 165 15.17 -17.41 16.60
C ALA A 165 16.06 -18.13 15.57
N TRP A 166 16.26 -17.53 14.38
CA TRP A 166 17.14 -18.09 13.35
C TRP A 166 18.62 -18.09 13.79
N GLY A 167 19.09 -17.00 14.38
CA GLY A 167 20.47 -16.87 14.87
C GLY A 167 20.79 -17.82 16.01
N TRP A 168 19.87 -17.99 16.97
CA TRP A 168 20.01 -19.01 18.02
C TRP A 168 20.08 -20.41 17.41
N SER A 169 19.20 -20.71 16.45
CA SER A 169 19.18 -22.02 15.79
C SER A 169 20.48 -22.32 15.04
N LEU A 170 21.12 -21.30 14.45
CA LEU A 170 22.46 -21.45 13.89
C LEU A 170 23.50 -21.76 14.96
N VAL A 171 23.49 -21.04 16.09
CA VAL A 171 24.41 -21.33 17.19
C VAL A 171 24.19 -22.75 17.71
N ALA A 172 22.93 -23.17 17.84
CA ALA A 172 22.58 -24.53 18.26
C ALA A 172 23.12 -25.59 17.30
N LEU A 173 22.86 -25.44 16.00
CA LEU A 173 23.29 -26.38 14.96
C LEU A 173 24.81 -26.52 14.85
N PHE A 174 25.54 -25.40 14.91
CA PHE A 174 26.98 -25.40 14.65
C PHE A 174 27.83 -25.61 15.91
N PHE A 175 27.34 -25.24 17.10
CA PHE A 175 28.17 -25.17 18.30
C PHE A 175 27.62 -25.89 19.54
N LEU A 176 26.33 -26.26 19.57
CA LEU A 176 25.70 -26.85 20.77
C LEU A 176 25.18 -28.28 20.52
N GLY A 177 25.77 -29.04 19.61
CA GLY A 177 25.44 -30.46 19.42
C GLY A 177 24.13 -30.74 18.66
N ALA A 178 23.24 -29.76 18.47
CA ALA A 178 22.01 -29.92 17.70
C ALA A 178 22.26 -30.26 16.21
N GLY A 179 23.49 -30.12 15.71
CA GLY A 179 23.89 -30.54 14.37
C GLY A 179 24.23 -32.03 14.23
N GLU A 180 24.31 -32.77 15.35
CA GLU A 180 24.70 -34.19 15.37
C GLU A 180 23.62 -35.11 14.78
N THR A 181 24.06 -36.21 14.17
CA THR A 181 23.17 -37.22 13.57
C THR A 181 22.44 -38.02 14.65
N GLY A 182 21.15 -38.27 14.44
CA GLY A 182 20.30 -38.96 15.42
C GLY A 182 19.62 -38.03 16.43
N MET A 183 19.82 -36.71 16.32
CA MET A 183 19.05 -35.74 17.11
C MET A 183 17.59 -35.73 16.64
N THR A 184 16.68 -36.06 17.56
CA THR A 184 15.25 -35.88 17.37
C THR A 184 14.74 -34.78 18.28
N MET A 185 13.79 -34.01 17.77
CA MET A 185 13.04 -33.04 18.55
C MET A 185 11.59 -33.48 18.62
N GLY A 186 11.18 -33.96 19.78
CA GLY A 186 9.77 -34.18 20.09
C GLY A 186 9.09 -32.87 20.45
N PHE A 187 7.81 -32.73 20.10
CA PHE A 187 6.96 -31.71 20.69
C PHE A 187 6.35 -32.27 21.98
N ASP A 188 6.87 -31.82 23.13
CA ASP A 188 6.30 -32.15 24.44
C ASP A 188 5.44 -31.01 24.97
N LEU A 189 4.22 -31.35 25.41
CA LEU A 189 3.25 -30.39 25.94
C LEU A 189 3.58 -29.98 27.39
N VAL A 190 4.47 -30.73 28.05
CA VAL A 190 4.93 -30.50 29.43
C VAL A 190 6.41 -30.09 29.39
N LEU A 191 6.74 -28.88 29.85
CA LEU A 191 8.13 -28.40 29.92
C LEU A 191 8.96 -29.29 30.87
N SER A 192 9.76 -30.19 30.30
CA SER A 192 10.85 -30.88 30.98
C SER A 192 12.06 -29.95 31.04
N ARG A 193 12.53 -29.62 32.25
CA ARG A 193 13.60 -28.65 32.52
C ARG A 193 15.01 -29.08 32.03
N ALA A 194 15.12 -30.26 31.42
CA ALA A 194 16.40 -30.91 31.15
C ALA A 194 16.96 -30.66 29.72
N GLU A 195 16.16 -30.13 28.78
CA GLU A 195 16.52 -30.12 27.35
C GLU A 195 16.68 -28.72 26.73
N THR A 196 16.77 -27.67 27.55
CA THR A 196 16.71 -26.27 27.09
C THR A 196 17.89 -25.80 26.21
N ALA A 197 18.96 -26.59 26.07
CA ALA A 197 20.19 -26.15 25.39
C ALA A 197 20.23 -26.48 23.88
N GLU A 198 19.37 -27.40 23.39
CA GLU A 198 19.50 -27.98 22.05
C GLU A 198 18.29 -27.75 21.14
N HIS A 199 17.31 -26.97 21.59
CA HIS A 199 16.12 -26.72 20.80
C HIS A 199 16.38 -25.77 19.62
N LEU A 200 15.95 -26.21 18.44
CA LEU A 200 15.90 -25.40 17.23
C LEU A 200 14.59 -24.60 17.20
N TYR A 201 14.66 -23.36 16.71
CA TYR A 201 13.51 -22.47 16.56
C TYR A 201 13.35 -22.01 15.09
N LEU A 202 13.79 -22.86 14.16
CA LEU A 202 13.73 -22.57 12.72
C LEU A 202 12.29 -22.52 12.22
N GLU A 203 11.42 -23.37 12.76
CA GLU A 203 9.99 -23.38 12.53
C GLU A 203 9.33 -22.10 13.04
N VAL A 204 9.70 -21.61 14.23
CA VAL A 204 9.18 -20.34 14.74
C VAL A 204 9.57 -19.21 13.80
N ALA A 205 10.85 -19.12 13.42
CA ALA A 205 11.34 -18.07 12.53
C ALA A 205 10.64 -18.10 11.16
N ALA A 206 10.50 -19.27 10.55
CA ALA A 206 9.89 -19.45 9.22
C ALA A 206 8.37 -19.23 9.25
N VAL A 207 7.67 -19.79 10.22
CA VAL A 207 6.21 -19.73 10.33
C VAL A 207 5.76 -18.32 10.69
N VAL A 208 6.40 -17.67 11.67
CA VAL A 208 6.06 -16.28 12.03
C VAL A 208 6.26 -15.36 10.83
N THR A 209 7.39 -15.47 10.12
CA THR A 209 7.64 -14.66 8.92
C THR A 209 6.55 -14.86 7.86
N THR A 210 6.13 -16.10 7.65
CA THR A 210 5.09 -16.46 6.66
C THR A 210 3.71 -15.92 7.06
N PHE A 211 3.31 -16.04 8.33
CA PHE A 211 2.03 -15.52 8.81
C PHE A 211 1.96 -13.99 8.75
N ILE A 212 3.05 -13.29 9.05
CA ILE A 212 3.13 -11.84 8.88
C ILE A 212 3.02 -11.45 7.40
N LEU A 213 3.71 -12.17 6.50
CA LEU A 213 3.56 -11.96 5.05
C LEU A 213 2.11 -12.17 4.60
N ALA A 214 1.43 -13.19 5.13
CA ALA A 214 0.03 -13.45 4.86
C ALA A 214 -0.85 -12.28 5.33
N GLY A 215 -0.64 -11.82 6.57
CA GLY A 215 -1.33 -10.65 7.13
C GLY A 215 -1.17 -9.41 6.26
N ARG A 216 0.06 -9.06 5.87
CA ARG A 216 0.31 -7.92 4.96
C ARG A 216 -0.33 -8.10 3.59
N TYR A 217 -0.30 -9.31 3.03
CA TYR A 217 -0.96 -9.58 1.75
C TYR A 217 -2.48 -9.35 1.85
N PHE A 218 -3.13 -9.87 2.89
CA PHE A 218 -4.55 -9.66 3.10
C PHE A 218 -4.89 -8.20 3.40
N GLU A 219 -4.03 -7.50 4.14
CA GLU A 219 -4.18 -6.07 4.42
C GLU A 219 -4.15 -5.24 3.13
N VAL A 220 -3.13 -5.42 2.28
CA VAL A 220 -3.01 -4.71 1.00
C VAL A 220 -4.19 -5.05 0.07
N ARG A 221 -4.58 -6.33 0.01
CA ARG A 221 -5.72 -6.77 -0.79
C ARG A 221 -7.03 -6.13 -0.32
N ALA A 222 -7.30 -6.13 0.98
CA ALA A 222 -8.50 -5.54 1.56
C ALA A 222 -8.55 -4.03 1.32
N LYS A 223 -7.42 -3.34 1.52
CA LYS A 223 -7.30 -1.90 1.25
C LYS A 223 -7.54 -1.56 -0.22
N ARG A 224 -6.96 -2.31 -1.15
CA ARG A 224 -7.19 -2.10 -2.59
C ARG A 224 -8.66 -2.24 -2.94
N GLN A 225 -9.33 -3.25 -2.39
CA GLN A 225 -10.74 -3.48 -2.66
C GLN A 225 -11.62 -2.34 -2.12
N ALA A 226 -11.32 -1.83 -0.93
CA ALA A 226 -12.00 -0.66 -0.37
C ALA A 226 -11.70 0.63 -1.16
N GLY A 227 -10.44 0.83 -1.56
CA GLY A 227 -10.00 1.99 -2.32
C GLY A 227 -10.54 2.03 -3.76
N ALA A 228 -10.72 0.86 -4.40
CA ALA A 228 -11.29 0.77 -5.74
C ALA A 228 -12.72 1.31 -5.81
N ALA A 229 -13.53 1.06 -4.76
CA ALA A 229 -14.88 1.62 -4.68
C ALA A 229 -14.86 3.15 -4.56
N LEU A 230 -13.94 3.71 -3.77
CA LEU A 230 -13.77 5.16 -3.66
C LEU A 230 -13.24 5.79 -4.96
N ARG A 231 -12.28 5.13 -5.64
CA ARG A 231 -11.77 5.61 -6.94
C ARG A 231 -12.85 5.59 -8.01
N ALA A 232 -13.69 4.54 -8.07
CA ALA A 232 -14.81 4.49 -8.99
C ALA A 232 -15.79 5.66 -8.78
N LEU A 233 -16.01 6.08 -7.52
CA LEU A 233 -16.81 7.27 -7.20
C LEU A 233 -16.12 8.59 -7.60
N LEU A 234 -14.79 8.64 -7.61
CA LEU A 234 -14.03 9.83 -8.00
C LEU A 234 -13.89 9.97 -9.53
N GLU A 235 -13.80 8.85 -10.25
CA GLU A 235 -13.76 8.82 -11.72
C GLU A 235 -15.13 9.06 -12.39
N LEU A 236 -16.18 9.23 -11.58
CA LEU A 236 -17.54 9.55 -12.04
C LEU A 236 -17.65 10.99 -12.56
N GLY A 237 -16.85 11.94 -12.07
CA GLY A 237 -16.82 13.30 -12.58
C GLY A 237 -16.31 13.37 -14.02
N ALA A 238 -16.89 14.26 -14.83
CA ALA A 238 -16.34 14.55 -16.15
C ALA A 238 -14.98 15.25 -15.97
N LYS A 239 -13.98 14.91 -16.80
CA LYS A 239 -12.68 15.60 -16.79
C LYS A 239 -12.66 16.80 -17.74
N GLU A 240 -13.48 16.73 -18.77
CA GLU A 240 -13.65 17.76 -19.79
C GLU A 240 -15.13 18.11 -19.93
N VAL A 241 -15.40 19.35 -20.32
CA VAL A 241 -16.74 19.86 -20.56
C VAL A 241 -16.76 20.68 -21.85
N SER A 242 -17.84 20.57 -22.63
CA SER A 242 -18.01 21.34 -23.87
C SER A 242 -18.87 22.57 -23.57
N VAL A 243 -18.22 23.70 -23.30
CA VAL A 243 -18.87 24.98 -23.01
C VAL A 243 -19.34 25.63 -24.31
N LEU A 244 -20.51 26.26 -24.25
CA LEU A 244 -21.13 27.01 -25.32
C LEU A 244 -20.83 28.51 -25.13
N ASP A 245 -20.11 29.11 -26.06
CA ASP A 245 -19.80 30.55 -26.02
C ASP A 245 -21.01 31.40 -26.43
N ALA A 246 -20.91 32.73 -26.28
CA ALA A 246 -21.98 33.67 -26.62
C ALA A 246 -22.43 33.63 -28.11
N ASP A 247 -21.56 33.12 -28.99
CA ASP A 247 -21.82 32.94 -30.43
C ASP A 247 -22.30 31.50 -30.78
N ASP A 248 -22.81 30.73 -29.80
CA ASP A 248 -23.20 29.31 -29.93
C ASP A 248 -22.08 28.38 -30.45
N CYS A 249 -20.82 28.77 -30.23
CA CYS A 249 -19.67 27.95 -30.57
C CYS A 249 -19.27 27.05 -29.41
N GLU A 250 -19.13 25.75 -29.66
CA GLU A 250 -18.66 24.77 -28.68
C GLU A 250 -17.14 24.82 -28.51
N ARG A 251 -16.66 24.92 -27.27
CA ARG A 251 -15.24 24.80 -26.90
C ARG A 251 -15.08 23.81 -25.76
N ARG A 252 -14.15 22.87 -25.91
CA ARG A 252 -13.77 21.95 -24.82
C ARG A 252 -12.78 22.63 -23.87
N ILE A 253 -13.07 22.54 -22.58
CA ILE A 253 -12.21 22.99 -21.49
C ILE A 253 -12.09 21.90 -20.43
N ALA A 254 -11.07 21.98 -19.58
CA ALA A 254 -10.98 21.14 -18.40
C ALA A 254 -12.09 21.53 -17.40
N ILE A 255 -12.62 20.56 -16.66
CA ILE A 255 -13.69 20.83 -15.68
C ILE A 255 -13.28 21.87 -14.61
N ASP A 256 -12.00 21.93 -14.28
CA ASP A 256 -11.44 22.88 -13.31
C ASP A 256 -11.49 24.34 -13.78
N GLU A 257 -11.72 24.57 -15.08
CA GLU A 257 -11.84 25.90 -15.70
C GLU A 257 -13.31 26.34 -15.85
N LEU A 258 -14.28 25.49 -15.51
CA LEU A 258 -15.71 25.79 -15.63
C LEU A 258 -16.17 26.73 -14.49
N GLU A 259 -16.79 27.85 -14.84
CA GLU A 259 -17.28 28.84 -13.88
C GLU A 259 -18.81 28.79 -13.72
N ALA A 260 -19.30 29.26 -12.56
CA ALA A 260 -20.74 29.33 -12.29
C ALA A 260 -21.40 30.36 -13.22
N GLY A 261 -22.35 29.90 -14.03
CA GLY A 261 -23.02 30.71 -15.06
C GLY A 261 -22.61 30.33 -16.49
N ASP A 262 -21.60 29.48 -16.66
CA ASP A 262 -21.26 28.93 -17.97
C ASP A 262 -22.36 27.99 -18.47
N ARG A 263 -22.66 28.09 -19.78
CA ARG A 263 -23.56 27.18 -20.48
C ARG A 263 -22.74 26.06 -21.08
N PHE A 264 -23.10 24.80 -20.86
CA PHE A 264 -22.39 23.68 -21.48
C PHE A 264 -23.36 22.65 -22.05
N VAL A 265 -22.90 21.93 -23.07
CA VAL A 265 -23.68 20.90 -23.77
C VAL A 265 -23.28 19.53 -23.27
N VAL A 266 -24.29 18.70 -23.00
CA VAL A 266 -24.13 17.28 -22.67
C VAL A 266 -24.78 16.45 -23.76
N ARG A 267 -24.01 15.63 -24.45
CA ARG A 267 -24.53 14.74 -25.51
C ARG A 267 -25.04 13.43 -24.92
N PRO A 268 -25.92 12.70 -25.63
CA PRO A 268 -26.39 11.40 -25.17
C PRO A 268 -25.23 10.43 -24.88
N GLY A 269 -25.18 9.91 -23.66
CA GLY A 269 -24.12 9.02 -23.18
C GLY A 269 -22.88 9.72 -22.60
N GLU A 270 -22.82 11.05 -22.64
CA GLU A 270 -21.79 11.82 -21.92
C GLU A 270 -22.15 11.95 -20.44
N LYS A 271 -21.10 12.12 -19.62
CA LYS A 271 -21.25 12.41 -18.20
C LYS A 271 -21.59 13.89 -18.04
N ILE A 272 -22.60 14.18 -17.21
CA ILE A 272 -22.90 15.56 -16.81
C ILE A 272 -21.72 16.05 -15.96
N ALA A 273 -21.14 17.19 -16.36
CA ALA A 273 -19.89 17.66 -15.77
C ALA A 273 -20.05 18.15 -14.33
N THR A 274 -21.10 18.93 -14.07
CA THR A 274 -21.37 19.53 -12.75
C THR A 274 -22.88 19.76 -12.58
N ASP A 275 -23.29 20.14 -11.37
CA ASP A 275 -24.67 20.49 -11.05
C ASP A 275 -25.08 21.78 -11.79
N GLY A 276 -26.31 21.83 -12.30
CA GLY A 276 -26.81 22.96 -13.07
C GLY A 276 -28.33 22.88 -13.30
N VAL A 277 -28.87 23.80 -14.09
CA VAL A 277 -30.29 23.81 -14.48
C VAL A 277 -30.39 23.64 -15.99
N VAL A 278 -31.29 22.76 -16.44
CA VAL A 278 -31.51 22.54 -17.87
C VAL A 278 -32.14 23.79 -18.49
N GLU A 279 -31.45 24.46 -19.42
CA GLU A 279 -32.02 25.58 -20.17
C GLU A 279 -32.80 25.12 -21.40
N GLU A 280 -32.25 24.15 -22.15
CA GLU A 280 -32.82 23.68 -23.41
C GLU A 280 -32.61 22.17 -23.58
N GLY A 281 -33.58 21.50 -24.22
CA GLY A 281 -33.55 20.07 -24.51
C GLY A 281 -34.24 19.20 -23.45
N SER A 282 -34.39 17.92 -23.76
CA SER A 282 -34.89 16.91 -22.82
C SER A 282 -34.16 15.59 -23.02
N SER A 283 -33.94 14.85 -21.94
CA SER A 283 -33.25 13.56 -21.95
C SER A 283 -33.63 12.74 -20.71
N ALA A 284 -33.28 11.45 -20.72
CA ALA A 284 -33.33 10.61 -19.54
C ALA A 284 -31.93 10.50 -18.94
N VAL A 285 -31.78 10.87 -17.67
CA VAL A 285 -30.51 10.86 -16.94
C VAL A 285 -30.51 9.72 -15.93
N ASP A 286 -29.47 8.90 -15.98
CA ASP A 286 -29.24 7.86 -14.99
C ASP A 286 -28.64 8.46 -13.72
N LYS A 287 -29.48 8.61 -12.68
CA LYS A 287 -29.07 9.05 -11.34
C LYS A 287 -28.79 7.87 -10.39
N SER A 288 -28.81 6.62 -10.87
CA SER A 288 -28.75 5.40 -10.03
C SER A 288 -27.53 5.32 -9.13
N LEU A 289 -26.39 5.84 -9.57
CA LEU A 289 -25.14 5.82 -8.80
C LEU A 289 -25.11 6.87 -7.67
N LEU A 290 -25.95 7.91 -7.74
CA LEU A 290 -26.08 8.96 -6.72
C LEU A 290 -27.27 8.70 -5.79
N THR A 291 -28.44 8.35 -6.35
CA THR A 291 -29.69 8.20 -5.61
C THR A 291 -30.01 6.76 -5.24
N GLY A 292 -29.40 5.78 -5.91
CA GLY A 292 -29.73 4.36 -5.78
C GLY A 292 -30.98 3.93 -6.56
N GLU A 293 -31.62 4.83 -7.30
CA GLU A 293 -32.82 4.52 -8.07
C GLU A 293 -32.46 3.91 -9.43
N SER A 294 -32.93 2.69 -9.70
CA SER A 294 -32.55 1.92 -10.89
C SER A 294 -33.12 2.43 -12.22
N MET A 295 -34.06 3.37 -12.18
CA MET A 295 -34.75 3.89 -13.36
C MET A 295 -34.20 5.28 -13.71
N PRO A 296 -33.84 5.53 -14.98
CA PRO A 296 -33.48 6.86 -15.44
C PRO A 296 -34.60 7.86 -15.21
N VAL A 297 -34.25 9.08 -14.82
CA VAL A 297 -35.19 10.18 -14.56
C VAL A 297 -35.24 11.07 -15.81
N GLU A 298 -36.43 11.37 -16.31
CA GLU A 298 -36.59 12.35 -17.38
C GLU A 298 -36.35 13.76 -16.85
N ILE A 299 -35.54 14.53 -17.56
CA ILE A 299 -35.26 15.94 -17.28
C ILE A 299 -35.76 16.83 -18.44
N GLN A 300 -36.30 17.98 -18.07
CA GLN A 300 -36.85 18.99 -18.97
C GLN A 300 -36.30 20.38 -18.60
N PRO A 301 -36.50 21.41 -19.45
CA PRO A 301 -36.07 22.76 -19.13
C PRO A 301 -36.63 23.25 -17.79
N GLY A 302 -35.74 23.69 -16.90
CA GLY A 302 -36.04 24.13 -15.53
C GLY A 302 -35.76 23.09 -14.44
N ASP A 303 -35.43 21.85 -14.79
CA ASP A 303 -35.04 20.80 -13.83
C ASP A 303 -33.54 20.90 -13.45
N GLU A 304 -33.21 20.41 -12.24
CA GLU A 304 -31.85 20.26 -11.68
C GLU A 304 -31.23 18.87 -11.93
#